data_AF-A0A2T4UE95-F1
#
_entry.id   AF-A0A2T4UE95-F1
#
_cell.length_a   1.000
_cell.length_b   1.000
_cell.length_c   1.000
_cell.angle_alpha   90.00
_cell.angle_beta   90.00
_cell.angle_gamma   90.00
#
_symmetry.space_group_name_H-M   'P 1'
#
loop_
_entity.id
_entity.type
_entity.pdbx_description
1 polymer ?
#
loop_
_entity_poly.entity_id
_entity_poly.type
_entity_poly.pdbx_seq_one_letter_code
_entity_poly.pdbx_strand_id
1 'polypeptide(L)'
;MARARKQSVRAAVLRDLAAIRKADAALADGGLAALAVSLAEQMDSPGTTGTERASCARALTQALAELRELAPPKKKEDAVDELKQRREQRRRAADGGAGT
;
A
#
# COMPACT_ATOMS: atom_id res chain seq x y z
N MET A 1 -16.90 21.17 8.64
CA MET A 1 -16.56 19.77 8.98
C MET A 1 -15.98 19.07 7.75
N ALA A 2 -14.65 19.07 7.56
CA ALA A 2 -14.02 18.48 6.37
C ALA A 2 -12.68 17.83 6.71
N ARG A 3 -12.71 16.63 7.29
CA ARG A 3 -11.51 15.80 7.49
C ARG A 3 -11.84 14.31 7.28
N ALA A 4 -12.18 13.94 6.05
CA ALA A 4 -12.36 12.52 5.68
C ALA A 4 -11.81 12.16 4.29
N ARG A 5 -11.04 13.04 3.62
CA ARG A 5 -10.51 12.77 2.26
C ARG A 5 -9.31 11.80 2.19
N LYS A 6 -8.89 11.16 3.29
CA LYS A 6 -7.66 10.34 3.34
C LYS A 6 -7.81 8.88 3.80
N GLN A 7 -8.99 8.42 4.20
CA GLN A 7 -9.18 7.07 4.77
C GLN A 7 -10.29 6.30 4.02
N SER A 8 -10.02 5.91 2.77
CA SER A 8 -10.89 5.00 2.02
C SER A 8 -10.19 3.65 1.85
N VAL A 9 -10.96 2.55 1.81
CA VAL A 9 -10.45 1.20 1.63
C VAL A 9 -9.76 1.10 0.26
N ARG A 10 -10.36 1.70 -0.76
CA ARG A 10 -9.78 1.78 -2.12
C ARG A 10 -8.41 2.44 -2.11
N ALA A 11 -8.25 3.56 -1.40
CA ALA A 11 -6.97 4.25 -1.32
C ALA A 11 -5.89 3.40 -0.62
N ALA A 12 -6.26 2.54 0.33
CA ALA A 12 -5.34 1.60 0.95
C ALA A 12 -4.91 0.50 -0.03
N VAL A 13 -5.87 -0.13 -0.72
CA VAL A 13 -5.58 -1.19 -1.71
C VAL A 13 -4.70 -0.66 -2.84
N LEU A 14 -4.95 0.54 -3.35
CA LEU A 14 -4.13 1.13 -4.41
C LEU A 14 -2.67 1.38 -3.96
N ARG A 15 -2.44 1.72 -2.68
CA ARG A 15 -1.07 1.85 -2.14
C ARG A 15 -0.36 0.51 -2.10
N ASP A 16 -1.04 -0.54 -1.67
CA ASP A 16 -0.49 -1.88 -1.61
C ASP A 16 -0.16 -2.41 -3.01
N LEU A 17 -1.06 -2.23 -3.97
CA LEU A 17 -0.83 -2.59 -5.37
C LEU A 17 0.31 -1.78 -6.00
N ALA A 18 0.46 -0.49 -5.65
CA ALA A 18 1.60 0.30 -6.10
C ALA A 18 2.93 -0.24 -5.54
N ALA A 19 2.94 -0.78 -4.32
CA ALA A 19 4.12 -1.45 -3.77
C ALA A 19 4.42 -2.77 -4.48
N ILE A 20 3.39 -3.58 -4.78
CA ILE A 20 3.54 -4.82 -5.55
C ILE A 20 4.06 -4.51 -6.96
N ARG A 21 3.51 -3.49 -7.64
CA ARG A 21 3.91 -3.09 -9.00
C ARG A 21 5.40 -2.81 -9.14
N LYS A 22 6.05 -2.29 -8.09
CA LYS A 22 7.51 -2.05 -8.07
C LYS A 22 8.32 -3.34 -8.15
N ALA A 23 7.76 -4.46 -7.71
CA ALA A 23 8.40 -5.77 -7.72
C ALA A 23 7.88 -6.66 -8.87
N ASP A 24 6.58 -6.59 -9.16
CA ASP A 24 5.91 -7.35 -10.22
C ASP A 24 4.72 -6.56 -10.78
N ALA A 25 4.90 -6.00 -11.98
CA ALA A 25 3.86 -5.24 -12.66
C ALA A 25 2.72 -6.13 -13.17
N ALA A 26 3.02 -7.35 -13.64
CA ALA A 26 2.01 -8.25 -14.18
C ALA A 26 1.04 -8.69 -13.08
N LEU A 27 1.54 -8.93 -11.88
CA LEU A 27 0.71 -9.24 -10.71
C LEU A 27 -0.14 -8.04 -10.29
N ALA A 28 0.44 -6.83 -10.28
CA ALA A 28 -0.27 -5.60 -9.89
C ALA A 28 -1.31 -5.12 -10.92
N ASP A 29 -1.17 -5.53 -12.18
CA ASP A 29 -2.12 -5.27 -13.27
C ASP A 29 -3.05 -6.46 -13.57
N GLY A 30 -2.92 -7.55 -12.80
CA GLY A 30 -3.68 -8.78 -13.00
C GLY A 30 -5.13 -8.72 -12.53
N GLY A 31 -5.91 -9.75 -12.90
CA GLY A 31 -7.33 -9.84 -12.55
C GLY A 31 -7.60 -9.83 -11.03
N LEU A 32 -6.70 -10.41 -10.24
CA LEU A 32 -6.81 -10.42 -8.78
C LEU A 32 -6.64 -9.01 -8.18
N ALA A 33 -5.74 -8.20 -8.74
CA ALA A 33 -5.57 -6.80 -8.37
C ALA A 33 -6.81 -5.97 -8.74
N ALA A 34 -7.37 -6.19 -9.93
CA ALA A 34 -8.62 -5.54 -10.36
C ALA A 34 -9.81 -5.89 -9.47
N LEU A 35 -9.93 -7.16 -9.05
CA LEU A 35 -10.94 -7.62 -8.11
C LEU A 35 -10.79 -6.93 -6.75
N ALA A 36 -9.57 -6.85 -6.22
CA ALA A 36 -9.30 -6.19 -4.94
C ALA A 36 -9.71 -4.70 -4.97
N VAL A 37 -9.45 -3.99 -6.07
CA VAL A 37 -9.89 -2.60 -6.25
C VAL A 37 -11.41 -2.50 -6.30
N SER A 38 -12.07 -3.38 -7.05
CA SER A 38 -13.53 -3.38 -7.19
C SER A 38 -14.25 -3.64 -5.85
N LEU A 39 -13.75 -4.60 -5.06
CA LEU A 39 -14.27 -4.88 -3.72
C LEU A 39 -14.08 -3.68 -2.79
N ALA A 40 -12.92 -3.02 -2.86
CA ALA A 40 -12.63 -1.86 -2.05
C ALA A 40 -13.50 -0.64 -2.42
N GLU A 41 -13.78 -0.45 -3.72
CA GLU A 41 -14.73 0.55 -4.21
C GLU A 41 -16.15 0.28 -3.70
N GLN A 42 -16.60 -0.98 -3.74
CA GLN A 42 -17.90 -1.37 -3.21
C GLN A 42 -18.00 -1.10 -1.70
N MET A 43 -16.94 -1.35 -0.93
CA MET A 43 -16.93 -1.07 0.51
C MET A 43 -16.95 0.44 0.83
N ASP A 44 -16.37 1.27 -0.02
CA ASP A 44 -16.38 2.73 0.13
C ASP A 44 -17.72 3.35 -0.32
N SER A 45 -18.55 2.61 -1.07
CA SER A 45 -19.85 3.09 -1.55
C SER A 45 -20.84 3.35 -0.40
N PRO A 46 -21.54 4.49 -0.39
CA PRO A 46 -22.50 4.84 0.66
C PRO A 46 -23.76 3.97 0.65
N GLY A 47 -24.05 3.28 -0.45
CA GLY A 47 -25.22 2.41 -0.60
C GLY A 47 -25.01 0.97 -0.11
N THR A 48 -23.78 0.61 0.24
CA THR A 48 -23.43 -0.77 0.62
C THR A 48 -23.87 -1.06 2.05
N THR A 49 -24.75 -2.04 2.20
CA THR A 49 -25.29 -2.50 3.49
C THR A 49 -24.19 -3.13 4.36
N GLY A 50 -24.47 -3.27 5.66
CA GLY A 50 -23.53 -3.90 6.61
C GLY A 50 -23.16 -5.34 6.20
N THR A 51 -24.14 -6.12 5.74
CA THR A 51 -23.94 -7.50 5.28
C THR A 51 -23.09 -7.57 4.02
N GLU A 52 -23.39 -6.74 3.02
CA GLU A 52 -22.59 -6.66 1.79
C GLU A 52 -21.15 -6.21 2.09
N ARG A 53 -20.97 -5.25 3.01
CA ARG A 53 -19.65 -4.79 3.45
C ARG A 53 -18.87 -5.91 4.12
N ALA A 54 -19.51 -6.74 4.95
CA ALA A 54 -18.88 -7.89 5.58
C ALA A 54 -18.45 -8.96 4.55
N SER A 55 -19.30 -9.25 3.56
CA SER A 55 -18.97 -10.15 2.45
C SER A 55 -17.81 -9.62 1.61
N CYS A 56 -17.83 -8.33 1.26
CA CYS A 56 -16.73 -7.68 0.55
C CYS A 56 -15.43 -7.70 1.35
N ALA A 57 -15.48 -7.46 2.66
CA ALA A 57 -14.30 -7.48 3.53
C ALA A 57 -13.66 -8.86 3.58
N ARG A 58 -14.47 -9.93 3.64
CA ARG A 58 -13.96 -11.31 3.63
C ARG A 58 -13.29 -11.63 2.29
N ALA A 59 -13.96 -11.33 1.17
CA ALA A 59 -13.41 -11.56 -0.16
C ALA A 59 -12.14 -10.74 -0.41
N LEU A 60 -12.11 -9.48 0.05
CA LEU A 60 -10.93 -8.62 -0.06
C LEU A 60 -9.76 -9.17 0.75
N THR A 61 -10.02 -9.68 1.95
CA THR A 61 -8.97 -10.31 2.78
C THR A 61 -8.36 -11.52 2.08
N GLN A 62 -9.17 -12.34 1.42
CA GLN A 62 -8.70 -13.49 0.64
C GLN A 62 -7.88 -13.04 -0.57
N ALA A 63 -8.38 -12.10 -1.36
CA ALA A 63 -7.67 -11.58 -2.53
C ALA A 63 -6.32 -10.94 -2.15
N LEU A 64 -6.26 -10.19 -1.04
CA LEU A 64 -5.01 -9.61 -0.55
C LEU A 64 -4.03 -10.67 -0.01
N ALA A 65 -4.53 -11.78 0.55
CA ALA A 65 -3.67 -12.89 0.97
C ALA A 65 -3.03 -13.56 -0.25
N GLU A 66 -3.82 -13.89 -1.27
CA GLU A 66 -3.35 -14.48 -2.53
C GLU A 66 -2.36 -13.55 -3.25
N LEU A 67 -2.64 -12.24 -3.32
CA LEU A 67 -1.70 -11.26 -3.87
C LEU A 67 -0.37 -11.24 -3.12
N ARG A 68 -0.38 -11.45 -1.80
CA ARG A 68 0.85 -11.48 -0.98
C ARG A 68 1.63 -12.78 -1.15
N GLU A 69 0.95 -13.90 -1.37
CA GLU A 69 1.59 -15.19 -1.65
C GLU A 69 2.25 -15.18 -3.04
N LEU A 70 1.61 -14.56 -4.03
CA LEU A 70 2.13 -14.43 -5.38
C LEU A 70 3.17 -13.31 -5.51
N ALA A 71 3.13 -12.30 -4.64
CA ALA A 71 4.07 -11.19 -4.70
C ALA A 71 5.51 -11.69 -4.50
N PRO A 72 6.47 -11.18 -5.29
CA PRO A 72 7.87 -11.47 -5.05
C PRO A 72 8.21 -11.14 -3.59
N PRO A 73 9.02 -11.97 -2.91
CA PRO A 73 9.41 -11.69 -1.54
C PRO A 73 9.97 -10.26 -1.50
N LYS A 74 9.40 -9.42 -0.64
CA LYS A 74 10.00 -8.11 -0.36
C LYS A 74 11.45 -8.40 -0.04
N LYS A 75 12.39 -7.82 -0.81
CA LYS A 75 13.71 -7.53 -0.23
C LYS A 75 13.37 -6.82 1.07
N LYS A 76 13.62 -7.48 2.21
CA LYS A 76 13.70 -6.75 3.47
C LYS A 76 14.55 -5.54 3.13
N GLU A 77 14.00 -4.35 3.28
CA GLU A 77 14.85 -3.20 3.52
C GLU A 77 15.57 -3.59 4.81
N ASP A 78 16.76 -4.18 4.66
CA ASP A 78 17.60 -4.57 5.78
C ASP A 78 17.78 -3.31 6.63
N ALA A 79 17.91 -3.46 7.94
CA ALA A 79 18.19 -2.34 8.85
C ALA A 79 19.38 -1.45 8.38
N VAL A 80 20.21 -1.98 7.48
CA VAL A 80 21.27 -1.27 6.75
C VAL A 80 20.75 -0.12 5.87
N ASP A 81 19.60 -0.23 5.22
CA ASP A 81 19.04 0.82 4.36
C ASP A 81 18.46 1.98 5.19
N GLU A 82 17.83 1.70 6.33
CA GLU A 82 17.46 2.72 7.32
C GLU A 82 18.70 3.44 7.88
N LEU A 83 19.79 2.69 8.15
CA LEU A 83 21.06 3.26 8.58
C LEU A 83 21.71 4.12 7.50
N LYS A 84 21.61 3.76 6.22
CA LYS A 84 22.07 4.59 5.10
C LYS A 84 21.29 5.90 5.02
N GLN A 85 19.96 5.86 5.12
CA GLN A 85 19.13 7.07 5.14
C GLN A 85 19.47 7.98 6.32
N ARG A 86 19.67 7.43 7.53
CA ARG A 86 20.13 8.21 8.71
C ARG A 86 21.54 8.78 8.54
N ARG A 87 22.45 8.06 7.88
CA ARG A 87 23.81 8.55 7.60
C ARG A 87 23.80 9.67 6.55
N GLU A 88 22.98 9.57 5.51
CA GLU A 88 22.81 10.63 4.52
C GLU A 88 22.18 11.89 5.11
N GLN A 89 21.15 11.74 5.95
CA GLN A 89 20.55 12.87 6.66
C GLN A 89 21.56 13.58 7.57
N ARG A 90 22.40 12.82 8.30
CA ARG A 90 23.48 13.40 9.11
C ARG A 90 24.57 14.08 8.28
N ARG A 91 24.98 13.51 7.14
CA ARG A 91 25.96 14.13 6.25
C ARG A 91 25.46 15.43 5.65
N ARG A 92 24.21 15.48 5.19
CA ARG A 92 23.58 16.71 4.69
C ARG A 92 23.44 17.80 5.75
N ALA A 93 23.20 17.40 7.01
CA ALA A 93 23.16 18.34 8.13
C ALA A 93 24.55 18.87 8.52
N ALA A 94 25.60 18.06 8.37
CA ALA A 94 26.98 18.45 8.67
C ALA A 94 27.61 19.33 7.57
N ASP A 95 27.29 19.09 6.30
CA ASP A 95 27.79 19.88 5.15
C ASP A 95 27.19 21.31 5.08
N GLY A 96 26.13 21.58 5.83
CA GLY A 96 25.52 22.92 5.94
C GLY A 96 26.03 23.77 7.11
N GLY A 97 27.00 23.27 7.89
CA GLY A 97 27.38 23.85 9.19
C GLY A 97 28.86 24.21 9.37
N ALA A 98 29.67 24.22 8.32
CA ALA A 98 31.07 24.65 8.37
C ALA A 98 31.31 25.79 7.38
N GLY A 99 30.96 27.02 7.78
CA GLY A 99 31.11 28.19 6.92
C GLY A 99 30.72 29.52 7.59
N THR A 100 31.21 29.77 8.81
CA THR A 100 31.58 31.10 9.35
C THR A 100 32.42 30.90 10.61
#